data_AF-A0A3L7AIG0-F1
#
_entry.id   AF-A0A3L7AIG0-F1
#
_cell.length_a   1.000
_cell.length_b   1.000
_cell.length_c   1.000
_cell.angle_alpha   90.00
_cell.angle_beta   90.00
_cell.angle_gamma   90.00
#
_symmetry.space_group_name_H-M   'P 1'
#
loop_
_entity.id
_entity.type
_entity.pdbx_description
1 polymer ?
#
loop_
_entity_poly.entity_id
_entity_poly.type
_entity_poly.pdbx_seq_one_letter_code
_entity_poly.pdbx_strand_id
1 'polypeptide(L)'
;MRTRLPALVLSGLLAATLAGCAASEPSTGGSAAPSSNTSADAGTGKPTLTKLSSTEGGLSGGTTLTLTGENLKGVTNVHFGTVDAGDITVKNDTTIEVTVPSSFNYVEGQVPVTALIGQTPAAGSAEYTYAVKTDVDRQMAYLFKHWNNYNTAQWGDMNAGGGDCANFTSQGLIARGWKQNPQWNSPGVNVASSTESWRFVPTMDKWLTNDASTLGLTKLTLADRDKLKVGDIGVFLWTGEGRPDHVMTVSSVKKVNGHTEVAFVSHNLDGDYRDLDQLIKDKNAANKPGQEMQAWFYSIPDAKA
;
A
#
# COMPACT_ATOMS: atom_id res chain seq x y z
N MET A 1 -21.65 43.28 1.50
CA MET A 1 -22.32 43.95 2.63
C MET A 1 -22.94 42.88 3.52
N ARG A 2 -22.74 43.00 4.84
CA ARG A 2 -23.16 42.10 5.95
C ARG A 2 -22.19 41.00 6.36
N THR A 3 -21.20 41.46 7.12
CA THR A 3 -20.38 40.76 8.11
C THR A 3 -21.22 40.27 9.30
N ARG A 4 -20.86 39.13 9.91
CA ARG A 4 -21.16 38.80 11.32
C ARG A 4 -19.93 38.18 11.99
N LEU A 5 -19.59 38.74 13.15
CA LEU A 5 -18.45 38.43 14.01
C LEU A 5 -18.62 37.11 14.81
N PRO A 6 -17.53 36.53 15.35
CA PRO A 6 -17.57 35.38 16.23
C PRO A 6 -17.77 35.78 17.71
N ALA A 7 -18.43 34.92 18.49
CA ALA A 7 -18.60 35.07 19.93
C ALA A 7 -17.50 34.30 20.68
N LEU A 8 -16.82 35.04 21.55
CA LEU A 8 -15.82 34.62 22.53
C LEU A 8 -16.54 34.00 23.75
N VAL A 9 -16.05 32.89 24.30
CA VAL A 9 -16.44 32.42 25.65
C VAL A 9 -15.18 32.19 26.47
N LEU A 10 -15.11 32.88 27.61
CA LEU A 10 -14.02 32.84 28.57
C LEU A 10 -14.57 32.41 29.95
N SER A 11 -13.70 31.76 30.71
CA SER A 11 -13.59 31.74 32.19
C SER A 11 -14.17 30.56 32.96
N GLY A 12 -13.31 30.02 33.83
CA GLY A 12 -13.69 29.18 34.97
C GLY A 12 -12.51 28.50 35.67
N LEU A 13 -11.55 29.27 36.21
CA LEU A 13 -10.50 28.79 37.12
C LEU A 13 -11.07 28.77 38.55
N LEU A 14 -10.97 27.65 39.27
CA LEU A 14 -11.31 27.59 40.70
C LEU A 14 -10.13 27.00 41.48
N ALA A 15 -9.50 27.84 42.30
CA ALA A 15 -8.51 27.47 43.30
C ALA A 15 -9.18 27.45 44.68
N ALA A 16 -8.86 26.44 45.48
CA ALA A 16 -9.18 26.42 46.91
C ALA A 16 -7.92 26.02 47.69
N THR A 17 -7.47 26.93 48.56
CA THR A 17 -6.45 26.70 49.59
C THR A 17 -7.01 27.13 50.94
N LEU A 18 -6.76 26.34 52.00
CA LEU A 18 -6.70 26.69 53.42
C LEU A 18 -6.02 25.49 54.14
N ALA A 19 -4.76 25.62 54.59
CA ALA A 19 -4.33 25.91 55.97
C ALA A 19 -4.85 24.87 57.00
N GLY A 20 -4.07 24.14 57.80
CA GLY A 20 -2.69 24.28 58.29
C GLY A 20 -2.72 24.19 59.83
N CYS A 21 -2.07 23.18 60.43
CA CYS A 21 -1.65 23.21 61.84
C CYS A 21 -0.50 22.21 62.06
N ALA A 22 0.56 22.67 62.72
CA ALA A 22 1.88 22.05 62.81
C ALA A 22 2.07 21.17 64.06
N ALA A 23 2.98 20.19 63.97
CA ALA A 23 4.26 20.15 64.71
C ALA A 23 4.72 18.72 65.10
N SER A 24 6.02 18.51 64.87
CA SER A 24 7.02 17.71 65.61
C SER A 24 7.72 16.58 64.84
N GLU A 25 9.03 16.75 64.62
CA GLU A 25 10.00 15.68 64.32
C GLU A 25 10.62 15.18 65.66
N PRO A 26 11.20 13.96 65.73
CA PRO A 26 12.62 13.80 65.38
C PRO A 26 13.08 12.44 64.77
N SER A 27 14.17 12.54 63.99
CA SER A 27 15.37 11.69 63.81
C SER A 27 15.32 10.17 63.52
N THR A 28 15.95 9.84 62.38
CA THR A 28 16.95 8.78 62.09
C THR A 28 16.67 7.30 62.39
N GLY A 29 16.63 6.49 61.33
CA GLY A 29 16.89 5.05 61.35
C GLY A 29 16.85 4.49 59.93
N GLY A 30 18.00 4.09 59.38
CA GLY A 30 18.10 3.55 58.02
C GLY A 30 17.47 2.16 57.87
N SER A 31 17.01 1.84 56.67
CA SER A 31 17.10 0.48 56.11
C SER A 31 16.71 0.47 54.62
N ALA A 32 17.61 -0.12 53.83
CA ALA A 32 17.45 -0.72 52.50
C ALA A 32 16.53 -0.05 51.47
N ALA A 33 17.16 0.52 50.43
CA ALA A 33 16.52 0.68 49.13
C ALA A 33 15.97 -0.68 48.64
N PRO A 34 14.78 -0.73 48.01
CA PRO A 34 14.26 -1.97 47.46
C PRO A 34 15.21 -2.40 46.34
N SER A 35 15.81 -3.57 46.51
CA SER A 35 16.56 -4.26 45.48
C SER A 35 15.61 -4.52 44.31
N SER A 36 15.85 -3.85 43.19
CA SER A 36 15.29 -4.28 41.91
C SER A 36 15.83 -5.67 41.63
N ASN A 37 14.98 -6.69 41.74
CA ASN A 37 15.25 -8.02 41.23
C ASN A 37 15.38 -7.91 39.70
N THR A 38 16.58 -7.58 39.22
CA THR A 38 17.01 -7.95 37.88
C THR A 38 17.26 -9.44 37.90
N SER A 39 16.21 -10.21 37.63
CA SER A 39 16.39 -11.54 37.06
C SER A 39 17.06 -11.34 35.70
N ALA A 40 18.39 -11.40 35.70
CA ALA A 40 19.18 -11.56 34.50
C ALA A 40 18.77 -12.89 33.87
N ASP A 41 17.98 -12.82 32.80
CA ASP A 41 17.87 -13.93 31.87
C ASP A 41 19.23 -14.10 31.20
N ALA A 42 19.98 -15.08 31.71
CA ALA A 42 21.27 -15.45 31.17
C ALA A 42 21.05 -16.26 29.90
N GLY A 43 21.07 -15.60 28.73
CA GLY A 43 21.17 -16.32 27.47
C GLY A 43 20.69 -15.61 26.21
N THR A 44 21.20 -14.42 25.91
CA THR A 44 21.58 -13.93 24.56
C THR A 44 22.01 -12.47 24.68
N GLY A 45 23.11 -12.09 24.04
CA GLY A 45 23.54 -10.69 24.01
C GLY A 45 22.51 -9.81 23.30
N LYS A 46 22.64 -8.48 23.40
CA LYS A 46 21.79 -7.56 22.62
C LYS A 46 21.83 -7.97 21.13
N PRO A 47 20.68 -8.16 20.46
CA PRO A 47 20.68 -8.49 19.03
C PRO A 47 21.40 -7.40 18.25
N THR A 48 22.21 -7.82 17.28
CA THR A 48 22.95 -6.89 16.42
C THR A 48 22.77 -7.30 14.96
N LEU A 49 22.33 -6.38 14.11
CA LEU A 49 22.24 -6.56 12.67
C LEU A 49 23.49 -5.96 12.02
N THR A 50 24.21 -6.75 11.22
CA THR A 50 25.50 -6.33 10.65
C THR A 50 25.51 -6.28 9.13
N LYS A 51 24.74 -7.14 8.45
CA LYS A 51 24.80 -7.25 6.98
C LYS A 51 23.48 -7.66 6.35
N LEU A 52 23.23 -7.13 5.14
CA LEU A 52 22.20 -7.57 4.20
C LEU A 52 22.86 -8.28 3.02
N SER A 53 22.24 -9.34 2.46
CA SER A 53 22.76 -10.02 1.26
C SER A 53 22.68 -9.15 -0.01
N SER A 54 21.76 -8.20 -0.05
CA SER A 54 21.66 -7.11 -1.03
C SER A 54 21.23 -5.83 -0.32
N THR A 55 21.74 -4.67 -0.74
CA THR A 55 21.37 -3.36 -0.19
C THR A 55 20.42 -2.59 -1.11
N GLU A 56 19.91 -3.21 -2.17
CA GLU A 56 18.91 -2.59 -3.03
C GLU A 56 17.92 -3.60 -3.63
N GLY A 57 16.76 -3.11 -4.08
CA GLY A 57 15.75 -3.88 -4.81
C GLY A 57 14.62 -3.03 -5.41
N GLY A 58 13.66 -3.72 -6.01
CA GLY A 58 12.52 -3.11 -6.71
C GLY A 58 11.48 -2.54 -5.75
N LEU A 59 10.74 -1.51 -6.20
CA LEU A 59 9.69 -0.86 -5.42
C LEU A 59 8.61 -1.83 -4.95
N SER A 60 8.29 -2.84 -5.75
CA SER A 60 7.24 -3.81 -5.43
C SER A 60 7.64 -4.81 -4.33
N GLY A 61 8.92 -4.89 -3.97
CA GLY A 61 9.42 -5.87 -2.99
C GLY A 61 9.28 -7.32 -3.47
N GLY A 62 9.03 -8.23 -2.52
CA GLY A 62 8.77 -9.65 -2.75
C GLY A 62 10.01 -10.54 -2.87
N THR A 63 11.21 -9.96 -2.90
CA THR A 63 12.47 -10.74 -2.91
C THR A 63 12.84 -11.19 -1.50
N THR A 64 13.44 -12.39 -1.40
CA THR A 64 14.02 -12.85 -0.14
C THR A 64 15.37 -12.19 0.09
N LEU A 65 15.55 -11.61 1.27
CA LEU A 65 16.79 -10.99 1.73
C LEU A 65 17.32 -11.75 2.95
N THR A 66 18.61 -12.10 2.92
CA THR A 66 19.29 -12.70 4.08
C THR A 66 19.90 -11.60 4.92
N LEU A 67 19.58 -11.58 6.21
CA LEU A 67 20.17 -10.70 7.20
C LEU A 67 21.11 -11.50 8.10
N THR A 68 22.30 -10.96 8.34
CA THR A 68 23.34 -11.56 9.19
C THR A 68 23.64 -10.67 10.37
N GLY A 69 23.94 -11.29 11.52
CA GLY A 69 24.13 -10.60 12.78
C GLY A 69 24.48 -11.53 13.93
N GLU A 70 24.15 -11.10 15.14
CA GLU A 70 24.33 -11.85 16.40
C GLU A 70 23.04 -11.81 17.22
N ASN A 71 22.76 -12.89 17.97
CA ASN A 71 21.60 -13.02 18.84
C ASN A 71 20.25 -12.81 18.13
N LEU A 72 20.13 -13.24 16.87
CA LEU A 72 18.95 -13.04 16.01
C LEU A 72 17.86 -14.10 16.22
N LYS A 73 18.07 -15.11 17.06
CA LYS A 73 17.11 -16.21 17.22
C LYS A 73 15.72 -15.75 17.69
N GLY A 74 15.66 -14.65 18.45
CA GLY A 74 14.42 -14.08 18.97
C GLY A 74 13.76 -13.04 18.06
N VAL A 75 14.27 -12.80 16.85
CA VAL A 75 13.70 -11.77 15.95
C VAL A 75 12.30 -12.19 15.50
N THR A 76 11.32 -11.33 15.77
CA THR A 76 9.91 -11.54 15.44
C THR A 76 9.39 -10.54 14.40
N ASN A 77 10.09 -9.42 14.19
CA ASN A 77 9.75 -8.45 13.16
C ASN A 77 11.01 -7.81 12.56
N VAL A 78 10.91 -7.34 11.31
CA VAL A 78 11.93 -6.52 10.65
C VAL A 78 11.23 -5.38 9.94
N HIS A 79 11.65 -4.15 10.17
CA HIS A 79 11.15 -2.97 9.47
C HIS A 79 12.11 -2.54 8.36
N PHE A 80 11.56 -2.15 7.22
CA PHE A 80 12.22 -1.36 6.17
C PHE A 80 11.64 0.05 6.21
N GLY A 81 12.33 0.98 6.86
CA GLY A 81 11.79 2.28 7.23
C GLY A 81 10.58 2.11 8.16
N THR A 82 9.40 2.44 7.65
CA THR A 82 8.12 2.33 8.37
C THR A 82 7.29 1.11 7.98
N VAL A 83 7.79 0.26 7.08
CA VAL A 83 7.04 -0.87 6.53
C VAL A 83 7.55 -2.18 7.13
N ASP A 84 6.64 -3.00 7.65
CA ASP A 84 6.95 -4.36 8.11
C ASP A 84 7.36 -5.25 6.94
N ALA A 85 8.41 -6.04 7.15
CA ALA A 85 8.78 -7.10 6.23
C ALA A 85 7.68 -8.18 6.13
N GLY A 86 7.72 -8.94 5.04
CA GLY A 86 6.89 -10.14 4.90
C GLY A 86 7.44 -11.31 5.75
N ASP A 87 7.26 -12.54 5.26
CA ASP A 87 7.67 -13.75 5.98
C ASP A 87 9.09 -13.67 6.53
N ILE A 88 9.24 -14.00 7.82
CA ILE A 88 10.52 -14.05 8.52
C ILE A 88 10.81 -15.50 8.87
N THR A 89 11.96 -16.01 8.41
CA THR A 89 12.46 -17.34 8.75
C THR A 89 13.78 -17.22 9.50
N VAL A 90 13.76 -17.51 10.80
CA VAL A 90 14.96 -17.61 11.61
C VAL A 90 15.68 -18.92 11.28
N LYS A 91 16.89 -18.85 10.71
CA LYS A 91 17.70 -20.04 10.39
C LYS A 91 18.52 -20.49 11.58
N ASN A 92 19.19 -19.54 12.21
CA ASN A 92 20.01 -19.74 13.40
C ASN A 92 20.25 -18.39 14.10
N ASP A 93 21.07 -18.38 15.16
CA ASP A 93 21.30 -17.19 15.97
C ASP A 93 22.03 -16.04 15.25
N THR A 94 22.58 -16.29 14.07
CA THR A 94 23.35 -15.30 13.29
C THR A 94 22.74 -14.99 11.94
N THR A 95 21.64 -15.66 11.55
CA THR A 95 21.08 -15.58 10.21
C THR A 95 19.57 -15.71 10.22
N ILE A 96 18.91 -14.74 9.59
CA ILE A 96 17.48 -14.77 9.30
C ILE A 96 17.24 -14.47 7.82
N GLU A 97 16.18 -15.01 7.25
CA GLU A 97 15.67 -14.62 5.92
C GLU A 97 14.38 -13.85 6.09
N VAL A 98 14.20 -12.78 5.33
CA VAL A 98 12.96 -12.02 5.29
C VAL A 98 12.51 -11.77 3.86
N THR A 99 11.22 -11.61 3.66
CA THR A 99 10.70 -11.08 2.40
C THR A 99 10.69 -9.55 2.44
N VAL A 100 11.38 -8.91 1.50
CA VAL A 100 11.42 -7.44 1.38
C VAL A 100 9.99 -6.94 1.08
N PRO A 101 9.44 -5.99 1.85
CA PRO A 101 8.12 -5.45 1.56
C PRO A 101 8.17 -4.51 0.35
N SER A 102 7.00 -4.14 -0.18
CA SER A 102 6.94 -3.02 -1.12
C SER A 102 7.37 -1.72 -0.43
N SER A 103 8.03 -0.82 -1.15
CA SER A 103 8.30 0.52 -0.62
C SER A 103 6.98 1.24 -0.35
N PHE A 104 6.95 2.08 0.68
CA PHE A 104 5.76 2.84 1.03
C PHE A 104 5.34 3.72 -0.16
N ASN A 105 4.11 3.53 -0.64
CA ASN A 105 3.55 4.21 -1.81
C ASN A 105 4.40 4.10 -3.09
N TYR A 106 5.20 3.03 -3.24
CA TYR A 106 6.04 2.80 -4.42
C TYR A 106 6.98 3.99 -4.74
N VAL A 107 7.57 4.57 -3.70
CA VAL A 107 8.53 5.68 -3.82
C VAL A 107 9.96 5.12 -3.78
N GLU A 108 10.85 5.70 -4.61
CA GLU A 108 12.29 5.42 -4.59
C GLU A 108 12.96 6.07 -3.37
N GLY A 109 13.99 5.43 -2.84
CA GLY A 109 14.77 6.00 -1.75
C GLY A 109 15.45 4.97 -0.86
N GLN A 110 16.34 5.47 -0.02
CA GLN A 110 17.03 4.68 0.98
C GLN A 110 16.22 4.68 2.28
N VAL A 111 16.11 3.52 2.92
CA VAL A 111 15.46 3.35 4.23
C VAL A 111 16.31 2.50 5.17
N PRO A 112 16.25 2.75 6.49
CA PRO A 112 16.91 1.90 7.46
C PRO A 112 16.22 0.54 7.57
N VAL A 113 17.00 -0.51 7.81
CA VAL A 113 16.53 -1.87 8.09
C VAL A 113 16.77 -2.17 9.56
N THR A 114 15.70 -2.46 10.30
CA THR A 114 15.73 -2.66 11.75
C THR A 114 15.10 -4.00 12.11
N ALA A 115 15.87 -4.91 12.71
CA ALA A 115 15.33 -6.15 13.28
C ALA A 115 14.85 -5.92 14.72
N LEU A 116 13.77 -6.60 15.14
CA LEU A 116 13.17 -6.43 16.46
C LEU A 116 12.94 -7.77 17.15
N ILE A 117 13.24 -7.81 18.45
CA ILE A 117 12.82 -8.85 19.39
C ILE A 117 11.71 -8.26 20.25
N GLY A 118 10.45 -8.64 19.96
CA GLY A 118 9.29 -7.91 20.47
C GLY A 118 9.34 -6.45 20.02
N GLN A 119 9.38 -5.51 20.96
CA GLN A 119 9.50 -4.07 20.67
C GLN A 119 10.95 -3.54 20.73
N THR A 120 11.93 -4.39 21.02
CA THR A 120 13.32 -3.98 21.23
C THR A 120 14.10 -4.04 19.92
N PRO A 121 14.63 -2.91 19.42
CA PRO A 121 15.45 -2.90 18.21
C PRO A 121 16.82 -3.55 18.42
N ALA A 122 17.26 -4.29 17.41
CA ALA A 122 18.65 -4.71 17.29
C ALA A 122 19.59 -3.50 17.16
N ALA A 123 20.79 -3.63 17.72
CA ALA A 123 21.87 -2.69 17.45
C ALA A 123 22.37 -2.81 16.00
N GLY A 124 23.12 -1.81 15.56
CA GLY A 124 23.59 -1.69 14.18
C GLY A 124 22.65 -0.85 13.32
N SER A 125 23.13 -0.51 12.13
CA SER A 125 22.37 0.19 11.10
C SER A 125 22.67 -0.48 9.76
N ALA A 126 21.64 -0.96 9.10
CA ALA A 126 21.72 -1.40 7.72
C ALA A 126 20.76 -0.54 6.91
N GLU A 127 21.13 -0.22 5.68
CA GLU A 127 20.32 0.61 4.79
C GLU A 127 19.94 -0.20 3.55
N TYR A 128 18.73 0.01 3.07
CA TYR A 128 18.20 -0.62 1.86
C TYR A 128 17.65 0.43 0.91
N THR A 129 18.05 0.37 -0.36
CA THR A 129 17.63 1.30 -1.40
C THR A 129 16.53 0.67 -2.26
N TYR A 130 15.36 1.29 -2.26
CA TYR A 130 14.30 1.00 -3.22
C TYR A 130 14.52 1.82 -4.50
N ALA A 131 14.53 1.12 -5.63
CA ALA A 131 14.68 1.71 -6.96
C ALA A 131 13.65 1.12 -7.92
N VAL A 132 13.32 1.86 -8.98
CA VAL A 132 12.51 1.32 -10.08
C VAL A 132 13.31 0.25 -10.83
N LYS A 133 12.92 -1.02 -10.72
CA LYS A 133 13.62 -2.14 -11.37
C LYS A 133 12.78 -2.93 -12.35
N THR A 134 11.46 -2.97 -12.14
CA THR A 134 10.54 -3.77 -12.94
C THR A 134 9.53 -2.92 -13.69
N ASP A 135 8.81 -3.55 -14.62
CA ASP A 135 7.69 -2.95 -15.34
C ASP A 135 6.57 -2.57 -14.36
N VAL A 136 6.29 -3.42 -13.37
CA VAL A 136 5.31 -3.17 -12.31
C VAL A 136 5.74 -1.99 -11.43
N ASP A 137 7.03 -1.87 -11.11
CA ASP A 137 7.56 -0.73 -10.36
C ASP A 137 7.28 0.59 -11.10
N ARG A 138 7.50 0.65 -12.42
CA ARG A 138 7.18 1.85 -13.21
C ARG A 138 5.69 2.15 -13.23
N GLN A 139 4.86 1.12 -13.35
CA GLN A 139 3.40 1.27 -13.31
C GLN A 139 2.97 1.87 -11.96
N MET A 140 3.39 1.27 -10.85
CA MET A 140 2.96 1.69 -9.52
C MET A 140 3.54 3.05 -9.13
N ALA A 141 4.82 3.32 -9.41
CA ALA A 141 5.42 4.62 -9.16
C ALA A 141 4.68 5.74 -9.89
N TYR A 142 4.24 5.50 -11.13
CA TYR A 142 3.42 6.46 -11.87
C TYR A 142 2.04 6.65 -11.24
N LEU A 143 1.32 5.56 -10.99
CA LEU A 143 -0.04 5.64 -10.46
C LEU A 143 -0.06 6.28 -9.06
N PHE A 144 0.88 5.95 -8.18
CA PHE A 144 0.99 6.53 -6.84
C PHE A 144 1.45 7.99 -6.84
N LYS A 145 2.14 8.44 -7.88
CA LYS A 145 2.45 9.86 -8.06
C LYS A 145 1.23 10.67 -8.51
N HIS A 146 0.28 10.04 -9.20
CA HIS A 146 -0.76 10.74 -9.94
C HIS A 146 -2.21 10.48 -9.47
N TRP A 147 -2.45 9.52 -8.57
CA TRP A 147 -3.81 9.14 -8.12
C TRP A 147 -4.63 10.29 -7.52
N ASN A 148 -3.97 11.28 -6.91
CA ASN A 148 -4.60 12.51 -6.39
C ASN A 148 -3.96 13.79 -6.98
N ASN A 149 -3.08 13.64 -7.97
CA ASN A 149 -2.36 14.73 -8.62
C ASN A 149 -2.32 14.46 -10.12
N TYR A 150 -3.44 14.76 -10.76
CA TYR A 150 -3.75 14.33 -12.11
C TYR A 150 -2.74 14.89 -13.12
N ASN A 151 -2.25 14.05 -14.03
CA ASN A 151 -1.33 14.45 -15.11
C ASN A 151 -2.10 14.99 -16.33
N THR A 152 -2.95 16.00 -16.11
CA THR A 152 -3.84 16.57 -17.13
C THR A 152 -3.09 17.29 -18.24
N ALA A 153 -1.89 17.81 -17.97
CA ALA A 153 -1.06 18.47 -18.97
C ALA A 153 -0.61 17.50 -20.08
N GLN A 154 -0.39 16.23 -19.74
CA GLN A 154 0.00 15.20 -20.70
C GLN A 154 -1.20 14.45 -21.27
N TRP A 155 -2.19 14.13 -20.42
CA TRP A 155 -3.24 13.16 -20.75
C TRP A 155 -4.66 13.72 -20.77
N GLY A 156 -4.83 15.01 -20.48
CA GLY A 156 -6.13 15.67 -20.43
C GLY A 156 -7.02 15.20 -19.26
N ASP A 157 -8.18 15.83 -19.15
CA ASP A 157 -9.28 15.40 -18.30
C ASP A 157 -10.28 14.65 -19.19
N MET A 158 -10.33 13.32 -19.08
CA MET A 158 -11.14 12.47 -19.96
C MET A 158 -12.58 12.30 -19.48
N ASN A 159 -13.00 13.02 -18.43
CA ASN A 159 -14.34 12.90 -17.84
C ASN A 159 -15.48 13.11 -18.86
N ALA A 160 -15.31 14.02 -19.82
CA ALA A 160 -16.32 14.29 -20.86
C ALA A 160 -16.51 13.13 -21.86
N GLY A 161 -15.59 12.15 -21.90
CA GLY A 161 -15.57 11.09 -22.90
C GLY A 161 -15.77 9.66 -22.37
N GLY A 162 -16.14 9.50 -21.10
CA GLY A 162 -16.33 8.17 -20.50
C GLY A 162 -15.84 8.01 -19.06
N GLY A 163 -15.21 9.04 -18.49
CA GLY A 163 -14.60 9.03 -17.17
C GLY A 163 -13.08 9.01 -17.23
N ASP A 164 -12.43 9.33 -16.11
CA ASP A 164 -10.97 9.37 -16.02
C ASP A 164 -10.36 8.04 -15.54
N CYS A 165 -11.16 7.13 -14.98
CA CYS A 165 -10.68 5.83 -14.48
C CYS A 165 -9.99 4.96 -15.55
N ALA A 166 -10.54 4.91 -16.76
CA ALA A 166 -9.92 4.22 -17.90
C ALA A 166 -8.70 4.97 -18.43
N ASN A 167 -8.75 6.31 -18.47
CA ASN A 167 -7.61 7.14 -18.84
C ASN A 167 -6.43 6.91 -17.88
N PHE A 168 -6.67 6.96 -16.57
CA PHE A 168 -5.68 6.75 -15.53
C PHE A 168 -5.09 5.33 -15.55
N THR A 169 -5.93 4.30 -15.68
CA THR A 169 -5.46 2.92 -15.86
C THR A 169 -4.58 2.81 -17.11
N SER A 170 -4.99 3.47 -18.21
CA SER A 170 -4.22 3.49 -19.45
C SER A 170 -2.85 4.17 -19.31
N GLN A 171 -2.78 5.27 -18.56
CA GLN A 171 -1.51 5.94 -18.25
C GLN A 171 -0.57 5.02 -17.45
N GLY A 172 -1.10 4.27 -16.48
CA GLY A 172 -0.36 3.24 -15.76
C GLY A 172 0.23 2.18 -16.70
N LEU A 173 -0.56 1.70 -17.66
CA LEU A 173 -0.08 0.73 -18.66
C LEU A 173 1.04 1.32 -19.55
N ILE A 174 0.94 2.59 -19.96
CA ILE A 174 2.04 3.26 -20.65
C ILE A 174 3.30 3.31 -19.78
N ALA A 175 3.18 3.69 -18.51
CA ALA A 175 4.32 3.72 -17.59
C ALA A 175 4.95 2.33 -17.40
N ARG A 176 4.11 1.27 -17.35
CA ARG A 176 4.56 -0.13 -17.34
C ARG A 176 5.43 -0.48 -18.56
N GLY A 177 5.18 0.16 -19.70
CA GLY A 177 5.91 -0.04 -20.96
C GLY A 177 5.02 -0.50 -22.11
N TRP A 178 3.70 -0.43 -21.97
CA TRP A 178 2.79 -0.70 -23.08
C TRP A 178 2.95 0.37 -24.16
N LYS A 179 2.76 -0.05 -25.40
CA LYS A 179 2.83 0.85 -26.56
C LYS A 179 1.42 1.08 -27.05
N GLN A 180 1.08 2.34 -27.31
CA GLN A 180 -0.18 2.68 -27.97
C GLN A 180 -0.25 1.99 -29.34
N ASN A 181 -1.48 1.69 -29.77
CA ASN A 181 -1.77 1.07 -31.05
C ASN A 181 -3.07 1.67 -31.64
N PRO A 182 -3.46 1.34 -32.89
CA PRO A 182 -4.65 1.92 -33.50
C PRO A 182 -5.96 1.66 -32.73
N GLN A 183 -6.05 0.55 -31.99
CA GLN A 183 -7.23 0.19 -31.18
C GLN A 183 -7.23 0.82 -29.79
N TRP A 184 -6.08 1.19 -29.23
CA TRP A 184 -5.89 1.80 -27.90
C TRP A 184 -4.79 2.86 -27.96
N ASN A 185 -5.19 4.13 -28.05
CA ASN A 185 -4.32 5.30 -28.09
C ASN A 185 -4.98 6.57 -27.54
N SER A 186 -4.12 7.51 -27.13
CA SER A 186 -4.45 8.90 -26.83
C SER A 186 -3.29 9.79 -27.28
N PRO A 187 -3.42 10.50 -28.40
CA PRO A 187 -2.34 11.31 -28.98
C PRO A 187 -2.14 12.66 -28.26
N GLY A 188 -2.90 12.95 -27.20
CA GLY A 188 -2.76 14.18 -26.41
C GLY A 188 -3.91 14.39 -25.45
N VAL A 189 -4.16 15.66 -25.10
CA VAL A 189 -5.12 16.05 -24.04
C VAL A 189 -6.57 16.11 -24.51
N ASN A 190 -6.84 16.02 -25.81
CA ASN A 190 -8.19 16.17 -26.36
C ASN A 190 -8.94 14.83 -26.36
N VAL A 191 -10.06 14.78 -25.63
CA VAL A 191 -10.99 13.65 -25.57
C VAL A 191 -11.33 13.11 -26.96
N ALA A 192 -11.69 13.99 -27.90
CA ALA A 192 -12.12 13.60 -29.25
C ALA A 192 -11.03 12.92 -30.09
N SER A 193 -9.76 13.11 -29.70
CA SER A 193 -8.61 12.53 -30.41
C SER A 193 -8.18 11.17 -29.87
N SER A 194 -8.64 10.79 -28.68
CA SER A 194 -8.36 9.49 -28.09
C SER A 194 -9.28 8.41 -28.66
N THR A 195 -8.88 7.15 -28.57
CA THR A 195 -9.77 6.00 -28.80
C THR A 195 -10.71 5.77 -27.64
N GLU A 196 -11.92 5.24 -27.90
CA GLU A 196 -12.85 4.94 -26.81
C GLU A 196 -12.26 3.94 -25.81
N SER A 197 -11.56 2.90 -26.29
CA SER A 197 -10.90 1.91 -25.44
C SER A 197 -9.86 2.49 -24.48
N TRP A 198 -9.34 3.69 -24.75
CA TRP A 198 -8.42 4.40 -23.86
C TRP A 198 -9.17 5.05 -22.68
N ARG A 199 -10.38 5.57 -22.92
CA ARG A 199 -11.08 6.48 -21.98
C ARG A 199 -12.43 5.97 -21.47
N PHE A 200 -12.94 4.87 -22.01
CA PHE A 200 -14.29 4.39 -21.73
C PHE A 200 -14.27 2.91 -21.39
N VAL A 201 -14.80 2.58 -20.20
CA VAL A 201 -14.65 1.26 -19.59
C VAL A 201 -15.26 0.13 -20.45
N PRO A 202 -16.49 0.25 -21.01
CA PRO A 202 -17.04 -0.81 -21.84
C PRO A 202 -16.21 -1.17 -23.07
N THR A 203 -15.60 -0.17 -23.72
CA THR A 203 -14.77 -0.41 -24.90
C THR A 203 -13.36 -0.84 -24.54
N MET A 204 -12.82 -0.38 -23.41
CA MET A 204 -11.58 -0.90 -22.84
C MET A 204 -11.71 -2.38 -22.50
N ASP A 205 -12.77 -2.77 -21.79
CA ASP A 205 -13.05 -4.15 -21.40
C ASP A 205 -13.20 -5.06 -22.63
N LYS A 206 -13.96 -4.60 -23.63
CA LYS A 206 -14.12 -5.32 -24.89
C LYS A 206 -12.80 -5.52 -25.61
N TRP A 207 -11.94 -4.49 -25.65
CA TRP A 207 -10.62 -4.58 -26.25
C TRP A 207 -9.71 -5.57 -25.48
N LEU A 208 -9.63 -5.46 -24.15
CA LEU A 208 -8.85 -6.39 -23.32
C LEU A 208 -9.32 -7.84 -23.47
N THR A 209 -10.63 -8.08 -23.59
CA THR A 209 -11.19 -9.41 -23.84
C THR A 209 -10.81 -9.94 -25.23
N ASN A 210 -11.03 -9.14 -26.28
CA ASN A 210 -10.83 -9.59 -27.65
C ASN A 210 -9.35 -9.82 -28.00
N ASP A 211 -8.47 -9.00 -27.43
CA ASP A 211 -7.04 -9.04 -27.73
C ASP A 211 -6.25 -9.76 -26.62
N ALA A 212 -6.92 -10.43 -25.68
CA ALA A 212 -6.31 -11.05 -24.51
C ALA A 212 -5.11 -11.95 -24.88
N SER A 213 -5.25 -12.79 -25.91
CA SER A 213 -4.15 -13.67 -26.37
C SER A 213 -2.96 -12.88 -26.90
N THR A 214 -3.20 -11.81 -27.67
CA THR A 214 -2.15 -10.96 -28.25
C THR A 214 -1.45 -10.13 -27.18
N LEU A 215 -2.19 -9.74 -26.15
CA LEU A 215 -1.69 -8.96 -25.01
C LEU A 215 -1.11 -9.86 -23.89
N GLY A 216 -1.22 -11.18 -24.00
CA GLY A 216 -0.79 -12.14 -22.99
C GLY A 216 -1.62 -12.12 -21.70
N LEU A 217 -2.85 -11.61 -21.75
CA LEU A 217 -3.73 -11.45 -20.60
C LEU A 217 -4.42 -12.75 -20.23
N THR A 218 -4.52 -13.00 -18.92
CA THR A 218 -5.38 -14.06 -18.37
C THR A 218 -6.60 -13.42 -17.73
N LYS A 219 -7.80 -13.73 -18.23
CA LYS A 219 -9.05 -13.25 -17.62
C LYS A 219 -9.35 -14.07 -16.36
N LEU A 220 -9.62 -13.38 -15.26
CA LEU A 220 -9.88 -13.95 -13.93
C LEU A 220 -11.22 -13.45 -13.41
N THR A 221 -11.83 -14.22 -12.50
CA THR A 221 -13.08 -13.88 -11.83
C THR A 221 -12.84 -13.53 -10.36
N LEU A 222 -13.89 -13.10 -9.64
CA LEU A 222 -13.83 -12.95 -8.18
C LEU A 222 -13.42 -14.23 -7.44
N ALA A 223 -13.69 -15.42 -8.00
CA ALA A 223 -13.28 -16.69 -7.41
C ALA A 223 -11.77 -16.96 -7.55
N ASP A 224 -11.10 -16.27 -8.48
CA ASP A 224 -9.66 -16.43 -8.77
C ASP A 224 -8.81 -15.38 -8.04
N ARG A 225 -9.32 -14.81 -6.95
CA ARG A 225 -8.67 -13.69 -6.26
C ARG A 225 -7.24 -14.00 -5.82
N ASP A 226 -6.96 -15.24 -5.45
CA ASP A 226 -5.65 -15.74 -5.04
C ASP A 226 -4.60 -15.74 -6.17
N LYS A 227 -5.03 -15.55 -7.43
CA LYS A 227 -4.15 -15.45 -8.60
C LYS A 227 -3.85 -14.01 -9.01
N LEU A 228 -4.48 -13.02 -8.38
CA LEU A 228 -4.24 -11.61 -8.69
C LEU A 228 -2.85 -11.17 -8.26
N LYS A 229 -2.29 -10.23 -9.01
CA LYS A 229 -0.98 -9.63 -8.77
C LYS A 229 -1.06 -8.12 -8.82
N VAL A 230 -0.13 -7.45 -8.14
CA VAL A 230 0.04 -6.00 -8.24
C VAL A 230 0.24 -5.61 -9.71
N GLY A 231 -0.48 -4.57 -10.14
CA GLY A 231 -0.47 -4.09 -11.52
C GLY A 231 -1.50 -4.74 -12.45
N ASP A 232 -2.24 -5.75 -11.99
CA ASP A 232 -3.38 -6.31 -12.73
C ASP A 232 -4.53 -5.28 -12.84
N ILE A 233 -5.42 -5.47 -13.81
CA ILE A 233 -6.56 -4.57 -14.03
C ILE A 233 -7.83 -5.22 -13.47
N GLY A 234 -8.58 -4.48 -12.66
CA GLY A 234 -9.94 -4.84 -12.24
C GLY A 234 -10.98 -4.04 -13.00
N VAL A 235 -11.99 -4.71 -13.54
CA VAL A 235 -13.15 -4.11 -14.19
C VAL A 235 -14.39 -4.41 -13.35
N PHE A 236 -15.22 -3.38 -13.17
CA PHE A 236 -16.32 -3.40 -12.22
C PHE A 236 -17.62 -2.94 -12.86
N LEU A 237 -18.66 -3.73 -12.62
CA LEU A 237 -20.04 -3.41 -12.90
C LEU A 237 -20.70 -3.03 -11.57
N TRP A 238 -20.93 -1.73 -11.36
CA TRP A 238 -21.53 -1.27 -10.12
C TRP A 238 -23.03 -1.39 -10.12
N THR A 239 -23.64 -1.25 -11.29
CA THR A 239 -25.10 -1.22 -11.46
C THR A 239 -25.54 -2.42 -12.28
N GLY A 240 -26.72 -2.98 -12.02
CA GLY A 240 -27.27 -4.09 -12.81
C GLY A 240 -27.62 -3.74 -14.27
N GLU A 241 -27.10 -2.63 -14.82
CA GLU A 241 -27.33 -2.14 -16.19
C GLU A 241 -26.59 -2.95 -17.26
N GLY A 242 -25.82 -3.98 -16.87
CA GLY A 242 -25.22 -4.94 -17.79
C GLY A 242 -24.02 -4.44 -18.60
N ARG A 243 -23.42 -3.30 -18.22
CA ARG A 243 -22.20 -2.75 -18.83
C ARG A 243 -21.20 -2.30 -17.75
N PRO A 244 -19.91 -2.63 -17.83
CA PRO A 244 -18.96 -2.23 -16.80
C PRO A 244 -18.84 -0.71 -16.70
N ASP A 245 -18.81 -0.21 -15.46
CA ASP A 245 -18.90 1.20 -15.13
C ASP A 245 -17.55 1.78 -14.67
N HIS A 246 -16.63 0.93 -14.23
CA HIS A 246 -15.37 1.37 -13.64
C HIS A 246 -14.22 0.40 -13.87
N VAL A 247 -13.01 0.94 -13.91
CA VAL A 247 -11.77 0.18 -14.03
C VAL A 247 -10.73 0.75 -13.07
N MET A 248 -9.95 -0.12 -12.45
CA MET A 248 -8.91 0.24 -11.50
C MET A 248 -7.70 -0.67 -11.67
N THR A 249 -6.55 -0.26 -11.12
CA THR A 249 -5.34 -1.10 -11.11
C THR A 249 -5.11 -1.68 -9.71
N VAL A 250 -4.79 -2.97 -9.62
CA VAL A 250 -4.46 -3.63 -8.35
C VAL A 250 -3.19 -3.00 -7.77
N SER A 251 -3.30 -2.41 -6.58
CA SER A 251 -2.20 -1.74 -5.87
C SER A 251 -1.67 -2.55 -4.69
N SER A 252 -2.37 -3.60 -4.24
CA SER A 252 -1.85 -4.51 -3.22
C SER A 252 -2.54 -5.86 -3.29
N VAL A 253 -1.79 -6.92 -2.99
CA VAL A 253 -2.29 -8.28 -2.78
C VAL A 253 -1.60 -8.83 -1.54
N LYS A 254 -2.37 -9.15 -0.50
CA LYS A 254 -1.85 -9.66 0.78
C LYS A 254 -2.61 -10.91 1.20
N LYS A 255 -1.92 -11.87 1.80
CA LYS A 255 -2.57 -13.01 2.46
C LYS A 255 -2.67 -12.73 3.95
N VAL A 256 -3.90 -12.63 4.45
CA VAL A 256 -4.20 -12.37 5.86
C VAL A 256 -5.15 -13.47 6.35
N ASN A 257 -4.71 -14.26 7.33
CA ASN A 257 -5.52 -15.35 7.91
C ASN A 257 -6.13 -16.33 6.89
N GLY A 258 -5.40 -16.64 5.82
CA GLY A 258 -5.88 -17.53 4.75
C GLY A 258 -6.82 -16.86 3.73
N HIS A 259 -7.13 -15.58 3.91
CA HIS A 259 -7.88 -14.75 2.96
C HIS A 259 -6.92 -13.90 2.13
N THR A 260 -7.21 -13.74 0.84
CA THR A 260 -6.47 -12.81 -0.01
C THR A 260 -7.17 -11.46 0.04
N GLU A 261 -6.51 -10.46 0.62
CA GLU A 261 -6.92 -9.06 0.58
C GLU A 261 -6.35 -8.41 -0.69
N VAL A 262 -7.19 -7.69 -1.42
CA VAL A 262 -6.82 -7.01 -2.67
C VAL A 262 -7.25 -5.57 -2.60
N ALA A 263 -6.32 -4.66 -2.92
CA ALA A 263 -6.58 -3.24 -2.95
C ALA A 263 -6.31 -2.64 -4.33
N PHE A 264 -6.91 -1.49 -4.61
CA PHE A 264 -6.83 -0.80 -5.88
C PHE A 264 -6.39 0.66 -5.76
N VAL A 265 -5.68 1.14 -6.78
CA VAL A 265 -5.46 2.57 -7.05
C VAL A 265 -6.38 3.02 -8.18
N SER A 266 -7.03 4.19 -8.01
CA SER A 266 -8.12 4.62 -8.91
C SER A 266 -8.31 6.13 -8.98
N HIS A 267 -8.94 6.58 -10.07
CA HIS A 267 -9.50 7.94 -10.27
C HIS A 267 -11.04 7.92 -10.25
N ASN A 268 -11.69 9.10 -10.40
CA ASN A 268 -13.13 9.41 -10.29
C ASN A 268 -13.72 9.23 -8.88
N LEU A 269 -13.30 8.19 -8.18
CA LEU A 269 -13.31 8.15 -6.74
C LEU A 269 -11.88 7.83 -6.32
N ASP A 270 -11.13 8.89 -6.04
CA ASP A 270 -9.69 8.82 -5.83
C ASP A 270 -9.36 7.95 -4.62
N GLY A 271 -8.39 7.08 -4.78
CA GLY A 271 -7.86 6.25 -3.70
C GLY A 271 -6.68 5.42 -4.19
N ASP A 272 -5.76 5.12 -3.29
CA ASP A 272 -4.48 4.45 -3.52
C ASP A 272 -4.46 2.99 -3.02
N TYR A 273 -5.27 2.68 -2.01
CA TYR A 273 -5.48 1.32 -1.48
C TYR A 273 -6.95 1.02 -1.19
N ARG A 274 -7.82 1.17 -2.19
CA ARG A 274 -9.26 0.87 -2.05
C ARG A 274 -9.49 -0.63 -1.94
N ASP A 275 -9.92 -1.09 -0.77
CA ASP A 275 -10.14 -2.50 -0.46
C ASP A 275 -11.31 -3.11 -1.23
N LEU A 276 -11.08 -4.27 -1.87
CA LEU A 276 -12.07 -4.95 -2.71
C LEU A 276 -13.29 -5.44 -1.92
N ASP A 277 -13.11 -5.96 -0.72
CA ASP A 277 -14.23 -6.47 0.09
C ASP A 277 -15.15 -5.36 0.55
N GLN A 278 -14.55 -4.23 0.96
CA GLN A 278 -15.29 -3.03 1.31
C GLN A 278 -16.02 -2.45 0.10
N LEU A 279 -15.42 -2.45 -1.10
CA LEU A 279 -16.09 -2.05 -2.33
C LEU A 279 -17.31 -2.94 -2.65
N ILE A 280 -17.17 -4.27 -2.55
CA ILE A 280 -18.27 -5.22 -2.74
C ILE A 280 -19.39 -4.95 -1.75
N LYS A 281 -19.03 -4.83 -0.47
CA LYS A 281 -19.97 -4.58 0.63
C LYS A 281 -20.75 -3.28 0.41
N ASP A 282 -20.06 -2.18 0.16
CA ASP A 282 -20.69 -0.85 0.04
C ASP A 282 -21.60 -0.78 -1.18
N LYS A 283 -21.18 -1.35 -2.31
CA LYS A 283 -21.99 -1.36 -3.53
C LYS A 283 -23.21 -2.26 -3.39
N ASN A 284 -23.05 -3.47 -2.83
CA ASN A 284 -24.20 -4.34 -2.59
C ASN A 284 -25.18 -3.75 -1.59
N ALA A 285 -24.71 -2.99 -0.58
CA ALA A 285 -25.58 -2.30 0.36
C ALA A 285 -26.34 -1.12 -0.29
N ALA A 286 -25.74 -0.45 -1.27
CA ALA A 286 -26.38 0.64 -2.01
C ALA A 286 -27.34 0.17 -3.12
N ASN A 287 -27.16 -1.07 -3.60
CA ASN A 287 -27.91 -1.62 -4.73
C ASN A 287 -29.20 -2.33 -4.29
N LYS A 288 -30.13 -2.49 -5.24
CA LYS A 288 -31.32 -3.31 -5.04
C LYS A 288 -30.96 -4.80 -5.10
N PRO A 289 -31.72 -5.69 -4.44
CA PRO A 289 -31.55 -7.14 -4.60
C PRO A 289 -31.58 -7.56 -6.09
N GLY A 290 -30.66 -8.44 -6.50
CA GLY A 290 -30.51 -8.85 -7.90
C GLY A 290 -29.70 -7.88 -8.77
N GLN A 291 -29.14 -6.82 -8.17
CA GLN A 291 -28.20 -5.90 -8.81
C GLN A 291 -26.85 -5.91 -8.10
N GLU A 292 -26.43 -7.08 -7.62
CA GLU A 292 -25.15 -7.25 -6.95
C GLU A 292 -24.00 -6.80 -7.87
N MET A 293 -23.01 -6.17 -7.27
CA MET A 293 -21.77 -5.80 -7.94
C MET A 293 -21.15 -7.04 -8.61
N GLN A 294 -20.68 -6.86 -9.83
CA GLN A 294 -19.84 -7.86 -10.50
C GLN A 294 -18.44 -7.28 -10.76
N ALA A 295 -17.44 -8.14 -10.72
CA ALA A 295 -16.09 -7.80 -11.14
C ALA A 295 -15.39 -8.98 -11.80
N TRP A 296 -14.47 -8.63 -12.68
CA TRP A 296 -13.51 -9.55 -13.28
C TRP A 296 -12.19 -8.81 -13.47
N PHE A 297 -11.15 -9.57 -13.75
CA PHE A 297 -9.80 -9.04 -13.78
C PHE A 297 -9.05 -9.52 -15.01
N TYR A 298 -8.05 -8.74 -15.39
CA TYR A 298 -7.07 -9.12 -16.40
C TYR A 298 -5.71 -9.20 -15.73
N SER A 299 -5.24 -10.43 -15.54
CA SER A 299 -3.89 -10.64 -15.03
C SER A 299 -2.87 -10.39 -16.13
N ILE A 300 -1.92 -9.51 -15.84
CA ILE A 300 -0.90 -9.06 -16.78
C ILE A 300 0.40 -9.83 -16.48
N PRO A 301 1.10 -10.34 -17.51
CA PRO A 301 2.43 -10.92 -17.33
C PRO A 301 3.43 -9.94 -16.69
N ASP A 302 4.32 -10.45 -15.85
CA ASP A 302 5.28 -9.61 -15.10
C ASP A 302 6.35 -9.01 -16.03
N ALA A 303 6.65 -9.69 -17.13
CA ALA A 303 7.43 -9.20 -18.26
C ALA A 303 6.62 -9.35 -19.54
N LYS A 304 6.75 -8.39 -20.47
CA LYS A 304 6.12 -8.48 -21.78
C LYS A 304 6.63 -9.71 -22.56
N ALA A 305 5.73 -10.37 -23.28
CA ALA A 305 6.10 -11.30 -24.35
C ALA A 305 6.74 -10.56 -25.54
#